data_AF-A0A9P9IZZ7-F1
#
_entry.id   AF-A0A9P9IZZ7-F1
#
_cell.length_a   1.000
_cell.length_b   1.000
_cell.length_c   1.000
_cell.angle_alpha   90.00
_cell.angle_beta   90.00
_cell.angle_gamma   90.00
#
_symmetry.space_group_name_H-M   'P 1'
#
loop_
_entity.id
_entity.type
_entity.pdbx_description
1 polymer ?
#
loop_
_entity_poly.entity_id
_entity_poly.type
_entity_poly.pdbx_seq_one_letter_code
_entity_poly.pdbx_strand_id
1 'polypeptide(L)' 'MSSPLLDVWEAASASPYHPSIGKDSQFTIGALLLFFAFVLATIFGLNRSLVNLTILGVPASLAFGFGAVYMICAVGVYV' A
#
# COMPACT_ATOMS: atom_id res chain seq x y z
N MET A 1 -42.20 -7.93 2.51
CA MET A 1 -41.28 -8.73 1.67
C MET A 1 -39.89 -8.52 2.24
N SER A 2 -39.18 -9.57 2.67
CA SER A 2 -37.78 -9.43 3.05
C SER A 2 -36.97 -9.04 1.82
N SER A 3 -36.02 -8.13 1.98
CA SER A 3 -35.10 -7.77 0.90
C SER A 3 -33.99 -8.81 0.91
N PRO A 4 -33.76 -9.56 -0.18
CA PRO A 4 -32.71 -10.59 -0.22
C PRO A 4 -31.32 -10.08 0.17
N LEU A 5 -31.02 -8.80 -0.08
CA LEU A 5 -29.75 -8.17 0.31
C LEU A 5 -29.64 -7.93 1.81
N LEU A 6 -30.77 -7.64 2.47
CA LEU A 6 -30.82 -7.41 3.91
C LEU A 6 -30.59 -8.73 4.66
N ASP A 7 -31.19 -9.82 4.20
CA ASP A 7 -30.99 -11.16 4.77
C ASP A 7 -29.50 -11.59 4.66
N VAL A 8 -28.83 -11.26 3.55
CA VAL A 8 -27.38 -11.52 3.36
C VAL A 8 -26.52 -10.62 4.27
N TRP A 9 -26.88 -9.34 4.42
CA TRP A 9 -26.18 -8.41 5.33
C TRP A 9 -26.23 -8.88 6.78
N GLU A 10 -27.41 -9.30 7.26
CA GLU A 10 -27.58 -9.81 8.62
C GLU A 10 -26.78 -11.10 8.84
N ALA A 11 -26.77 -12.01 7.86
CA ALA A 11 -25.97 -13.23 7.91
C ALA A 11 -24.45 -12.95 7.91
N ALA A 12 -23.99 -11.87 7.28
CA ALA A 12 -22.58 -11.49 7.22
C ALA A 12 -22.05 -10.87 8.53
N SER A 13 -22.90 -10.55 9.51
CA SER A 13 -22.50 -9.94 10.79
C SER A 13 -21.46 -10.76 11.57
N ALA A 14 -21.40 -12.08 11.37
CA ALA A 14 -20.42 -12.97 11.97
C ALA A 14 -19.05 -12.98 11.26
N SER A 15 -18.92 -12.31 10.10
CA SER A 15 -17.70 -12.28 9.28
C SER A 15 -17.32 -10.84 8.90
N PRO A 16 -16.87 -10.03 9.88
CA PRO A 16 -16.49 -8.64 9.62
C PRO A 16 -15.29 -8.54 8.67
N TYR A 17 -15.24 -7.43 7.92
CA TYR A 17 -14.09 -7.13 7.07
C TYR A 17 -12.86 -6.78 7.92
N HIS A 18 -11.76 -7.47 7.64
CA HIS A 18 -10.46 -7.17 8.22
C HIS A 18 -9.53 -6.66 7.12
N PRO A 19 -9.08 -5.40 7.19
CA PRO A 19 -8.16 -4.88 6.19
C PRO A 19 -6.79 -5.54 6.34
N SER A 20 -6.13 -5.83 5.21
CA SER A 20 -4.77 -6.37 5.24
C SER A 20 -3.78 -5.42 5.93
N ILE A 21 -4.00 -4.11 5.80
CA ILE A 21 -3.25 -3.05 6.49
C ILE A 21 -4.21 -2.21 7.32
N GLY A 22 -4.04 -2.21 8.64
CA GLY A 22 -4.84 -1.41 9.55
C GLY A 22 -4.63 0.10 9.34
N LYS A 23 -5.67 0.90 9.61
CA LYS A 23 -5.64 2.36 9.47
C LYS A 23 -4.49 2.99 10.26
N ASP A 24 -4.28 2.53 11.50
CA ASP A 24 -3.28 3.10 12.42
C ASP A 24 -1.84 2.82 11.97
N SER A 25 -1.61 1.83 11.09
CA SER A 25 -0.28 1.52 10.56
C SER A 25 0.01 2.12 9.19
N GLN A 26 -0.98 2.73 8.53
CA GLN A 26 -0.81 3.29 7.17
C GLN A 26 0.30 4.35 7.11
N PHE A 27 0.39 5.24 8.12
CA PHE A 27 1.44 6.26 8.18
C PHE A 27 2.82 5.62 8.23
N THR A 28 3.04 4.71 9.19
CA THR A 28 4.33 4.07 9.42
C THR A 28 4.77 3.24 8.21
N ILE A 29 3.86 2.44 7.65
CA ILE A 29 4.15 1.60 6.48
C ILE A 29 4.42 2.46 5.25
N GLY A 30 3.59 3.48 5.00
CA GLY A 30 3.78 4.43 3.91
C GLY A 30 5.14 5.14 4.00
N ALA A 31 5.47 5.68 5.16
CA ALA A 31 6.74 6.37 5.40
C ALA A 31 7.96 5.45 5.18
N LEU A 32 7.91 4.21 5.69
CA LEU A 32 8.99 3.24 5.50
C LEU A 32 9.17 2.88 4.02
N LEU A 33 8.09 2.59 3.31
CA LEU A 33 8.15 2.25 1.88
C LEU A 33 8.69 3.42 1.04
N LEU A 34 8.28 4.66 1.33
CA LEU A 34 8.80 5.85 0.66
C LEU A 34 10.27 6.09 0.98
N PHE A 35 10.71 5.85 2.22
CA PHE A 35 12.12 5.92 2.59
C PHE A 35 12.95 4.87 1.85
N PHE A 36 12.47 3.62 1.78
CA PHE A 36 13.11 2.58 0.99
C PHE A 36 13.19 2.95 -0.49
N ALA A 37 12.10 3.45 -1.06
CA ALA A 37 12.07 3.92 -2.44
C ALA A 37 13.13 4.99 -2.69
N PHE A 38 13.23 5.99 -1.80
CA PHE A 38 14.23 7.04 -1.88
C PHE A 38 15.66 6.49 -1.86
N VAL A 39 15.98 5.59 -0.94
CA VAL A 39 17.32 4.98 -0.84
C VAL A 39 17.64 4.17 -2.09
N LEU A 40 16.76 3.24 -2.49
CA LEU A 40 17.01 2.37 -3.64
C LEU A 40 17.09 3.15 -4.95
N ALA A 41 16.20 4.13 -5.15
CA ALA A 41 16.22 4.99 -6.35
C ALA A 41 17.50 5.82 -6.41
N THR A 42 17.99 6.30 -5.26
CA THR A 42 19.27 7.04 -5.20
C THR A 42 20.43 6.14 -5.59
N ILE A 43 20.54 4.93 -5.01
CA ILE A 43 21.61 3.97 -5.33
C ILE A 43 21.55 3.57 -6.81
N PHE A 44 20.36 3.28 -7.34
CA PHE A 44 20.15 3.01 -8.77
C PHE A 44 20.60 4.19 -9.64
N GLY A 45 20.24 5.42 -9.25
CA GLY A 45 20.62 6.64 -9.95
C GLY A 45 22.12 6.87 -10.04
N LEU A 46 22.89 6.43 -9.04
CA LEU A 46 24.35 6.52 -8.99
C LEU A 46 25.05 5.45 -9.85
N ASN A 47 24.43 4.28 -10.07
CA ASN A 47 24.99 3.21 -10.88
C ASN A 47 23.92 2.55 -11.75
N ARG A 48 23.68 3.11 -12.94
CA ARG A 48 22.62 2.65 -13.84
C ARG A 48 23.12 1.50 -14.72
N SER A 49 22.43 0.38 -14.69
CA SER A 49 22.59 -0.75 -15.60
C SER A 49 21.28 -1.52 -15.70
N LEU A 50 21.13 -2.38 -16.70
CA LEU A 50 19.94 -3.25 -16.82
C LEU A 50 19.79 -4.19 -15.60
N VAL A 51 20.90 -4.64 -15.03
CA VAL A 51 20.91 -5.45 -13.82
C VAL A 51 20.42 -4.64 -12.62
N ASN A 52 20.96 -3.43 -12.42
CA ASN A 52 20.56 -2.56 -11.32
C ASN A 52 19.13 -2.01 -11.49
N LEU A 53 18.63 -1.90 -12.73
CA LEU A 53 17.23 -1.57 -12.97
C LEU A 53 16.32 -2.64 -12.36
N THR A 54 16.58 -3.91 -12.61
CA THR A 54 15.75 -5.00 -12.10
C THR A 54 15.90 -5.18 -10.59
N ILE A 55 17.11 -5.04 -10.05
CA ILE A 55 17.39 -5.30 -8.62
C ILE A 55 17.06 -4.09 -7.74
N LEU A 56 17.22 -2.86 -8.25
CA LEU A 56 17.04 -1.63 -7.47
C LEU A 56 15.89 -0.78 -8.00
N GLY A 57 15.84 -0.52 -9.31
CA GLY A 57 14.84 0.36 -9.92
C GLY A 57 13.40 -0.16 -9.83
N VAL A 58 13.19 -1.46 -10.10
CA VAL A 58 11.86 -2.09 -10.02
C VAL A 58 11.37 -2.13 -8.57
N PRO A 59 12.15 -2.62 -7.58
CA PRO A 59 11.73 -2.56 -6.18
C PRO A 59 11.53 -1.13 -5.67
N ALA A 60 12.36 -0.16 -6.07
CA ALA A 60 12.16 1.25 -5.72
C ALA A 60 10.81 1.78 -6.23
N SER A 61 10.46 1.46 -7.49
CA SER A 61 9.20 1.89 -8.10
C SER A 61 7.98 1.29 -7.39
N LEU A 62 8.05 0.00 -7.05
CA LEU A 62 6.99 -0.68 -6.30
C LEU A 62 6.84 -0.07 -4.90
N ALA A 63 7.95 0.09 -4.16
CA ALA A 63 7.94 0.70 -2.85
C ALA A 63 7.38 2.13 -2.89
N PHE A 64 7.72 2.92 -3.92
CA PHE A 64 7.17 4.25 -4.12
C PHE A 64 5.66 4.22 -4.34
N GLY A 65 5.17 3.36 -5.25
CA GLY A 65 3.75 3.25 -5.59
C GLY A 65 2.89 2.90 -4.38
N PHE A 66 3.23 1.82 -3.67
CA PHE A 66 2.48 1.42 -2.46
C PHE A 66 2.67 2.40 -1.31
N GLY A 67 3.89 2.92 -1.12
CA GLY A 67 4.19 3.91 -0.10
C GLY A 67 3.38 5.19 -0.26
N ALA A 68 3.24 5.69 -1.48
CA ALA A 68 2.44 6.87 -1.78
C ALA A 68 0.96 6.65 -1.47
N VAL A 69 0.39 5.50 -1.87
CA VAL A 69 -1.03 5.17 -1.58
C VAL A 69 -1.28 5.10 -0.07
N TYR A 70 -0.42 4.42 0.70
CA TYR A 70 -0.60 4.39 2.16
C TYR A 70 -0.43 5.76 2.80
N MET A 71 0.47 6.60 2.27
CA MET A 71 0.70 7.93 2.79
C MET A 71 -0.48 8.88 2.54
N ILE A 72 -1.12 8.83 1.37
CA ILE A 72 -2.34 9.61 1.12
C ILE A 72 -3.51 9.14 2.00
N CYS A 73 -3.67 7.82 2.18
CA CYS A 73 -4.70 7.26 3.06
C CYS A 73 -4.48 7.64 4.53
N ALA A 74 -3.21 7.70 4.97
CA ALA A 74 -2.84 8.09 6.32
C ALA A 74 -3.22 9.54 6.66
N VAL A 75 -3.27 10.43 5.66
CA VAL A 75 -3.73 11.83 5.84
C VAL A 75 -5.22 12.03 5.57
N GLY A 76 -5.96 10.93 5.34
CA GLY A 76 -7.43 10.96 5.19
C GLY A 76 -7.93 11.05 3.74
N VAL A 77 -7.05 10.98 2.74
CA VAL A 77 -7.44 10.89 1.33
C VAL A 77 -7.54 9.41 0.94
N TYR A 78 -8.75 8.87 0.99
CA TYR A 78 -9.03 7.46 0.66
C TYR A 78 -9.30 7.30 -0.85
N VAL A 79 -8.76 6.22 -1.43
CA VAL A 79 -9.00 5.75 -2.81
C VAL A 79 -9.73 4.43 -2.75
#